data_AF-B6DS41-F1
#
_entry.id   AF-B6DS41-F1
#
_cell.length_a   1.000
_cell.length_b   1.000
_cell.length_c   1.000
_cell.angle_alpha   90.00
_cell.angle_beta   90.00
_cell.angle_gamma   90.00
#
_symmetry.space_group_name_H-M   'P 1'
#
loop_
_entity.id
_entity.type
_entity.pdbx_description
1 polymer ?
#
loop_
_entity_poly.entity_id
_entity_poly.type
_entity_poly.pdbx_seq_one_letter_code
_entity_poly.pdbx_strand_id
1 'polypeptide(L)'
;PHAKLITLTSLAIGTTITISSNHWAMAWTGLEINTIAIIPMISKSHHPRAIEATIKYFLVQAAASASILFSSMINAWTSGQWDITQLTNPTSCLLLTTAIAIKLGLAPFH
;
A
#
# COMPACT_ATOMS: atom_id res chain seq x y z
N PRO A 1 -2.44 6.21 -25.30
CA PRO A 1 -2.77 4.75 -25.30
C PRO A 1 -1.72 3.95 -24.51
N HIS A 2 -0.43 4.12 -24.82
CA HIS A 2 0.67 3.43 -24.13
C HIS A 2 0.75 3.75 -22.63
N ALA A 3 0.63 5.01 -22.22
CA ALA A 3 0.63 5.39 -20.80
C ALA A 3 -0.50 4.69 -20.02
N LYS A 4 -1.72 4.63 -20.57
CA LYS A 4 -2.85 3.92 -19.96
C LYS A 4 -2.58 2.42 -19.82
N LEU A 5 -1.95 1.81 -20.83
CA LEU A 5 -1.56 0.40 -20.80
C LEU A 5 -0.54 0.17 -19.68
N ILE A 6 0.51 0.99 -19.62
CA ILE A 6 1.56 0.89 -18.59
C ILE A 6 0.97 0.99 -17.18
N THR A 7 0.09 1.98 -16.92
CA THR A 7 -0.54 2.14 -15.60
C THR A 7 -1.45 0.97 -15.22
N LEU A 8 -2.14 0.37 -16.20
CA LEU A 8 -3.00 -0.77 -15.95
C LEU A 8 -2.18 -2.04 -15.69
N THR A 9 -1.13 -2.26 -16.47
CA THR A 9 -0.22 -3.39 -16.26
C THR A 9 0.55 -3.26 -14.96
N SER A 10 0.97 -2.05 -14.56
CA SER A 10 1.63 -1.85 -13.27
C SER A 10 0.71 -2.14 -12.11
N LEU A 11 -0.59 -1.80 -12.21
CA LEU A 11 -1.59 -2.14 -11.19
C LEU A 11 -1.77 -3.67 -11.06
N ALA A 12 -1.82 -4.38 -12.20
CA ALA A 12 -1.88 -5.84 -12.19
C ALA A 12 -0.61 -6.48 -11.63
N ILE A 13 0.56 -5.93 -11.95
CA ILE A 13 1.85 -6.41 -11.45
C ILE A 13 1.96 -6.17 -9.93
N GLY A 14 1.63 -4.98 -9.44
CA GLY A 14 1.70 -4.65 -8.02
C GLY A 14 0.80 -5.56 -7.18
N THR A 15 -0.45 -5.76 -7.60
CA THR A 15 -1.37 -6.73 -6.96
C THR A 15 -0.84 -8.17 -7.00
N THR A 16 -0.29 -8.61 -8.13
CA THR A 16 0.28 -9.97 -8.25
C THR A 16 1.47 -10.15 -7.31
N ILE A 17 2.39 -9.18 -7.26
CA ILE A 17 3.55 -9.19 -6.35
C ILE A 17 3.07 -9.31 -4.91
N THR A 18 2.10 -8.50 -4.48
CA THR A 18 1.59 -8.55 -3.11
C THR A 18 0.99 -9.91 -2.77
N ILE A 19 0.21 -10.52 -3.66
CA ILE A 19 -0.45 -11.83 -3.42
C ILE A 19 0.56 -12.98 -3.40
N SER A 20 1.59 -12.95 -4.26
CA SER A 20 2.58 -14.03 -4.37
C SER A 20 3.76 -13.90 -3.39
N SER A 21 3.84 -12.80 -2.63
CA SER A 21 4.96 -12.54 -1.73
C SER A 21 4.91 -13.41 -0.48
N ASN A 22 6.08 -13.86 -0.02
CA ASN A 22 6.27 -14.46 1.30
C ASN A 22 7.08 -13.55 2.25
N HIS A 23 7.61 -12.44 1.74
CA HIS A 23 8.45 -11.50 2.48
C HIS A 23 7.77 -10.13 2.56
N TRP A 24 7.68 -9.55 3.77
CA TRP A 24 6.97 -8.29 4.00
C TRP A 24 7.46 -7.13 3.12
N ALA A 25 8.77 -6.99 2.93
CA ALA A 25 9.32 -5.96 2.03
C ALA A 25 8.84 -6.10 0.57
N MET A 26 8.69 -7.34 0.06
CA MET A 26 8.20 -7.56 -1.30
C MET A 26 6.68 -7.33 -1.41
N ALA A 27 5.93 -7.71 -0.37
CA ALA A 27 4.51 -7.37 -0.32
C ALA A 27 4.30 -5.85 -0.33
N TRP A 28 5.12 -5.12 0.44
CA TRP A 28 5.12 -3.65 0.49
C TRP A 28 5.46 -3.01 -0.85
N THR A 29 6.46 -3.49 -1.59
CA THR A 29 6.77 -2.92 -2.92
C THR A 29 5.61 -3.09 -3.89
N GLY A 30 4.88 -4.22 -3.85
CA GLY A 30 3.67 -4.40 -4.64
C GLY A 30 2.57 -3.37 -4.32
N LEU A 31 2.40 -3.03 -3.05
CA LEU A 31 1.45 -2.01 -2.60
C LEU A 31 1.85 -0.58 -3.00
N GLU A 32 3.14 -0.26 -3.01
CA GLU A 32 3.67 1.01 -3.52
C GLU A 32 3.45 1.16 -5.02
N ILE A 33 3.75 0.09 -5.80
CA ILE A 33 3.49 0.07 -7.24
C ILE A 33 2.01 0.38 -7.53
N ASN A 34 1.08 -0.22 -6.78
CA ASN A 34 -0.34 0.06 -6.93
C ASN A 34 -0.69 1.53 -6.65
N THR A 35 -0.08 2.12 -5.61
CA THR A 35 -0.34 3.51 -5.21
C THR A 35 0.15 4.48 -6.29
N ILE A 36 1.33 4.25 -6.87
CA ILE A 36 1.88 5.09 -7.94
C ILE A 36 1.12 4.89 -9.24
N ALA A 37 0.73 3.66 -9.57
CA ALA A 37 0.04 3.31 -10.81
C ALA A 37 -1.33 4.01 -10.97
N ILE A 38 -2.02 4.30 -9.86
CA ILE A 38 -3.37 4.85 -9.88
C ILE A 38 -3.40 6.38 -9.95
N ILE A 39 -2.31 7.07 -9.56
CA ILE A 39 -2.21 8.55 -9.56
C ILE A 39 -2.54 9.15 -10.93
N PRO A 40 -1.98 8.68 -12.06
CA PRO A 40 -2.30 9.23 -13.38
C PRO A 40 -3.74 8.92 -13.82
N MET A 41 -4.36 7.89 -13.26
CA MET A 41 -5.74 7.52 -13.59
C MET A 41 -6.74 8.46 -12.91
N ILE A 42 -6.50 8.85 -11.66
CA ILE A 42 -7.36 9.78 -10.91
C ILE A 42 -7.23 11.22 -11.45
N SER A 43 -6.01 11.65 -11.76
CA SER A 43 -5.72 13.01 -12.23
C SER A 43 -6.01 13.27 -13.71
N LYS A 44 -6.54 12.29 -14.44
CA LYS A 44 -6.74 12.33 -15.91
C LYS A 44 -7.53 13.55 -16.42
N SER A 45 -8.55 14.00 -15.69
CA SER A 45 -9.40 15.11 -16.13
C SER A 45 -8.77 16.48 -15.91
N HIS A 46 -7.63 16.57 -15.22
CA HIS A 46 -6.91 17.80 -14.86
C HIS A 46 -7.75 18.90 -14.18
N HIS A 47 -8.97 18.57 -13.74
CA HIS A 47 -9.83 19.47 -12.99
C HIS A 47 -9.31 19.63 -11.55
N PRO A 48 -9.41 20.81 -10.90
CA PRO A 48 -8.94 21.02 -9.53
C PRO A 48 -9.43 19.96 -8.53
N ARG A 49 -10.69 19.54 -8.64
CA ARG A 49 -11.27 18.45 -7.83
C ARG A 49 -10.57 17.09 -8.03
N ALA A 50 -10.14 16.78 -9.26
CA ALA A 50 -9.43 15.54 -9.55
C ALA A 50 -8.01 15.56 -8.96
N ILE A 51 -7.37 16.74 -9.00
CA ILE A 51 -6.06 16.95 -8.37
C ILE A 51 -6.18 16.83 -6.84
N GLU A 52 -7.18 17.46 -6.24
CA GLU A 52 -7.44 17.35 -4.80
C GLU A 52 -7.70 15.90 -4.38
N ALA A 53 -8.52 15.17 -5.12
CA ALA A 53 -8.76 13.74 -4.87
C ALA A 53 -7.48 12.91 -4.99
N THR A 54 -6.62 13.21 -5.97
CA THR A 54 -5.33 12.53 -6.18
C THR A 54 -4.39 12.77 -5.00
N ILE A 55 -4.30 14.02 -4.51
CA ILE A 55 -3.45 14.38 -3.36
C ILE A 55 -3.95 13.70 -2.09
N LYS A 56 -5.25 13.74 -1.81
CA LYS A 56 -5.86 13.06 -0.66
C LYS A 56 -5.57 11.56 -0.68
N TYR A 57 -5.81 10.92 -1.83
CA TYR A 57 -5.53 9.51 -2.02
C TYR A 57 -4.05 9.19 -1.76
N PHE A 58 -3.13 9.95 -2.37
CA PHE A 58 -1.70 9.73 -2.22
C PHE A 58 -1.24 9.83 -0.77
N LEU A 59 -1.64 10.90 -0.05
CA LEU A 59 -1.21 11.11 1.33
C LEU A 59 -1.71 10.00 2.27
N VAL A 60 -2.98 9.61 2.15
CA VAL A 60 -3.56 8.54 2.98
C VAL A 60 -2.90 7.20 2.68
N GLN A 61 -2.70 6.88 1.41
CA GLN A 61 -2.09 5.60 1.01
C GLN A 61 -0.59 5.53 1.32
N ALA A 62 0.14 6.64 1.20
CA ALA A 62 1.54 6.72 1.59
C ALA A 62 1.69 6.55 3.11
N ALA A 63 0.83 7.18 3.91
CA ALA A 63 0.83 7.00 5.36
C ALA A 63 0.52 5.54 5.74
N ALA A 64 -0.47 4.92 5.09
CA ALA A 64 -0.80 3.52 5.30
C ALA A 64 0.32 2.56 4.85
N SER A 65 1.02 2.89 3.76
CA SER A 65 2.15 2.08 3.28
C SER A 65 3.35 2.17 4.22
N ALA A 66 3.64 3.38 4.73
CA ALA A 66 4.68 3.60 5.72
C ALA A 66 4.38 2.86 7.04
N SER A 67 3.11 2.83 7.49
CA SER A 67 2.73 2.07 8.68
C SER A 67 2.83 0.56 8.47
N ILE A 68 2.49 0.02 7.30
CA ILE A 68 2.78 -1.40 6.97
C ILE A 68 4.27 -1.70 7.11
N LEU A 69 5.13 -0.88 6.49
CA LEU A 69 6.57 -1.05 6.58
C LEU A 69 7.06 -0.96 8.03
N PHE A 70 6.57 0.00 8.81
CA PHE A 70 6.90 0.15 10.23
C PHE A 70 6.45 -1.06 11.08
N SER A 71 5.26 -1.60 10.84
CA SER A 71 4.77 -2.80 11.52
C SER A 71 5.68 -4.01 11.26
N SER A 72 6.13 -4.16 10.01
CA SER A 72 7.01 -5.24 9.59
C SER A 72 8.41 -5.09 10.17
N MET A 73 8.94 -3.86 10.29
CA MET A 73 10.21 -3.60 10.94
C MET A 73 10.17 -3.92 12.43
N ILE A 74 9.10 -3.53 13.14
CA ILE A 74 8.95 -3.90 14.57
C ILE A 74 8.89 -5.42 14.72
N ASN A 75 8.17 -6.10 13.82
CA ASN A 75 8.04 -7.55 13.88
C ASN A 75 9.38 -8.23 13.64
N ALA A 76 10.08 -7.85 12.56
CA ALA A 76 11.40 -8.37 12.19
C ALA A 76 12.47 -8.06 13.23
N TRP A 77 12.38 -6.91 13.91
CA TRP A 77 13.26 -6.58 15.03
C TRP A 77 13.09 -7.58 16.18
N THR A 78 11.86 -8.03 16.45
CA THR A 78 11.59 -8.99 17.53
C THR A 78 11.77 -10.46 17.14
N SER A 79 11.44 -10.85 15.91
CA SER A 79 11.48 -12.24 15.45
C SER A 79 12.79 -12.59 14.72
N GLY A 80 13.54 -11.58 14.26
CA GLY A 80 14.71 -11.75 13.40
C GLY A 80 14.37 -12.15 11.95
N GLN A 81 13.08 -12.15 11.57
CA GLN A 81 12.60 -12.66 10.28
C GLN A 81 11.59 -11.68 9.64
N TRP A 82 11.56 -11.65 8.31
CA TRP A 82 10.65 -10.81 7.51
C TRP A 82 9.50 -11.61 6.86
N ASP A 83 9.33 -12.85 7.28
CA ASP A 83 8.28 -13.73 6.79
C ASP A 83 6.89 -13.18 7.13
N ILE A 84 5.98 -13.19 6.15
CA ILE A 84 4.61 -12.72 6.31
C ILE A 84 3.83 -13.57 7.33
N THR A 85 4.13 -14.86 7.42
CA THR A 85 3.41 -15.79 8.29
C THR A 85 3.74 -15.62 9.78
N GLN A 86 4.84 -14.95 10.10
CA GLN A 86 5.36 -14.85 11.47
C GLN A 86 5.09 -13.48 12.09
N LEU A 87 3.83 -13.05 12.15
CA LEU A 87 3.43 -11.81 12.82
C LEU A 87 3.12 -12.05 14.29
N THR A 88 4.16 -12.07 15.14
CA THR A 88 4.05 -12.53 16.54
C THR A 88 3.98 -11.38 17.54
N ASN A 89 4.44 -10.19 17.18
CA ASN A 89 4.41 -9.03 18.08
C ASN A 89 3.03 -8.37 18.08
N PRO A 90 2.33 -8.26 19.24
CA PRO A 90 0.98 -7.71 19.30
C PRO A 90 0.90 -6.25 18.83
N THR A 91 1.96 -5.46 19.05
CA THR A 91 2.02 -4.08 18.57
C THR A 91 2.12 -4.01 17.05
N SER A 92 2.91 -4.88 16.43
CA SER A 92 2.97 -5.03 14.97
C SER A 92 1.64 -5.48 14.40
N CYS A 93 0.96 -6.44 15.02
CA CYS A 93 -0.36 -6.91 14.59
C CYS A 93 -1.39 -5.78 14.57
N LEU A 94 -1.45 -5.01 15.66
CA LEU A 94 -2.37 -3.88 15.76
C LEU A 94 -2.05 -2.83 14.68
N LEU A 95 -0.77 -2.46 14.54
CA LEU A 95 -0.35 -1.43 13.59
C LEU A 95 -0.53 -1.86 12.13
N LEU A 96 -0.30 -3.14 11.81
CA LEU A 96 -0.60 -3.70 10.50
C LEU A 96 -2.10 -3.67 10.21
N THR A 97 -2.94 -4.05 11.18
CA THR A 97 -4.39 -4.09 11.01
C THR A 97 -4.94 -2.68 10.78
N THR A 98 -4.49 -1.69 11.55
CA THR A 98 -4.89 -0.29 11.33
C THR A 98 -4.40 0.22 9.97
N ALA A 99 -3.19 -0.13 9.55
CA ALA A 99 -2.67 0.25 8.24
C ALA A 99 -3.49 -0.32 7.08
N ILE A 100 -3.88 -1.60 7.16
CA ILE A 100 -4.76 -2.24 6.18
C ILE A 100 -6.16 -1.61 6.20
N ALA A 101 -6.70 -1.28 7.37
CA ALA A 101 -7.97 -0.57 7.51
C ALA A 101 -7.94 0.80 6.81
N ILE A 102 -6.85 1.56 6.94
CA ILE A 102 -6.65 2.82 6.21
C ILE A 102 -6.57 2.57 4.70
N LYS A 103 -5.83 1.56 4.23
CA LYS A 103 -5.75 1.25 2.79
C LYS A 103 -7.11 0.93 2.17
N LEU A 104 -7.98 0.25 2.92
CA LEU A 104 -9.32 -0.15 2.51
C LEU A 104 -10.39 0.94 2.72
N GLY A 105 -10.11 2.00 3.48
CA GLY A 105 -11.09 3.02 3.85
C GLY A 105 -12.15 2.53 4.84
N LEU A 106 -11.79 1.62 5.75
CA LEU A 106 -12.70 1.13 6.79
C LEU A 106 -12.88 2.20 7.87
N ALA A 107 -14.07 2.28 8.49
CA ALA A 107 -14.32 3.15 9.64
C ALA A 107 -13.31 2.87 10.78
N PRO A 108 -12.75 3.90 11.45
CA PRO A 108 -13.05 5.33 11.32
C PRO A 108 -12.29 6.09 10.20
N PHE A 109 -11.56 5.40 9.31
CA PHE A 109 -10.66 5.95 8.28
C PHE A 109 -11.27 6.05 6.87
N HIS A 110 -12.59 6.21 6.78
CA HIS A 110 -13.33 6.31 5.51
C HIS A 110 -13.28 7.72 4.89
#